data_AF-R5IU12-F1
#
_entry.id   AF-R5IU12-F1
#
_cell.length_a   1.000
_cell.length_b   1.000
_cell.length_c   1.000
_cell.angle_alpha   90.00
_cell.angle_beta   90.00
_cell.angle_gamma   90.00
#
_symmetry.space_group_name_H-M   'P 1'
#
loop_
_entity.id
_entity.type
_entity.pdbx_description
1 polymer ?
#
loop_
_entity_poly.entity_id
_entity_poly.type
_entity_poly.pdbx_seq_one_letter_code
_entity_poly.pdbx_strand_id
1 'polypeptide(L)'
;MGNVYNMVGGGGGIKLVSIAVTTPPTKTRYLSGESFDPAGMVVTATYSNGAKLAATGYAVEPSGPLLDGVTSVTIRYTEGGKSVTASQAVTVIPKLVSIAVTTPPTKTAYRYGEAFSAAGMVVKATYTDGSTAAVTGYTTSPSTFTSLGSQSVTVKYTENGVSAAG
;
A
#
# COMPACT_ATOMS: atom_id res chain seq x y z
N MET A 1 15.63 56.05 45.49
CA MET A 1 16.07 56.19 44.09
C MET A 1 16.78 54.89 43.73
N GLY A 2 16.08 53.94 43.11
CA GLY A 2 16.25 53.56 41.69
C GLY A 2 16.87 52.15 41.69
N ASN A 3 16.35 51.12 41.02
CA ASN A 3 15.64 51.09 39.75
C ASN A 3 14.59 49.97 39.72
N VAL A 4 13.41 50.31 39.19
CA VAL A 4 12.38 49.34 38.76
C VAL A 4 12.80 48.85 37.37
N TYR A 5 13.00 47.55 37.21
CA TYR A 5 13.30 46.98 35.90
C TYR A 5 11.97 46.68 35.20
N ASN A 6 11.51 47.67 34.44
CA ASN A 6 10.35 47.56 33.57
C ASN A 6 10.74 46.74 32.32
N MET A 7 10.45 45.44 32.30
CA MET A 7 10.58 44.63 31.09
C MET A 7 9.35 44.81 30.20
N VAL A 8 9.28 45.96 29.52
CA VAL A 8 8.48 46.08 28.29
C VAL A 8 9.33 45.45 27.17
N GLY A 9 9.24 44.13 27.02
CA GLY A 9 9.91 43.36 25.96
C GLY A 9 8.88 42.82 24.95
N GLY A 10 9.04 43.21 23.68
CA GLY A 10 8.08 42.99 22.59
C GLY A 10 7.63 41.53 22.38
N GLY A 11 6.34 41.37 22.10
CA GLY A 11 5.66 40.11 21.84
C GLY A 11 6.15 39.40 20.57
N GLY A 12 7.28 38.70 20.68
CA GLY A 12 7.70 37.67 19.74
C GLY A 12 7.57 36.31 20.38
N GLY A 13 6.36 35.75 20.46
CA GLY A 13 6.15 34.40 20.98
C GLY A 13 6.97 33.34 20.22
N ILE A 14 7.24 32.20 20.85
CA ILE A 14 7.86 31.03 20.19
C ILE A 14 6.90 30.55 19.10
N LYS A 15 7.40 30.40 17.86
CA LYS A 15 6.58 30.03 16.69
C LYS A 15 7.06 28.72 16.09
N LEU A 16 6.11 27.91 15.61
CA LEU A 16 6.38 26.74 14.80
C LEU A 16 7.15 27.14 13.53
N VAL A 17 8.20 26.40 13.18
CA VAL A 17 9.02 26.65 11.97
C VAL A 17 8.78 25.57 10.93
N SER A 18 8.95 24.29 11.30
CA SER A 18 8.85 23.13 10.41
C SER A 18 8.52 21.86 11.18
N ILE A 19 8.17 20.79 10.46
CA ILE A 19 8.15 19.42 10.97
C ILE A 19 9.05 18.52 10.11
N ALA A 20 9.49 17.41 10.69
CA ALA A 20 10.15 16.32 9.98
C ALA A 20 9.70 14.97 10.56
N VAL A 21 9.63 13.95 9.72
CA VAL A 21 9.52 12.56 10.18
C VAL A 21 10.91 12.11 10.61
N THR A 22 11.12 11.94 11.92
CA THR A 22 12.41 11.58 12.50
C THR A 22 12.56 10.08 12.73
N THR A 23 11.43 9.38 12.86
CA THR A 23 11.35 7.91 12.82
C THR A 23 10.25 7.52 11.84
N PRO A 24 10.55 6.77 10.77
CA PRO A 24 9.53 6.26 9.85
C PRO A 24 8.53 5.31 10.54
N PRO A 25 7.31 5.11 9.98
CA PRO A 25 6.39 4.08 10.45
C PRO A 25 6.97 2.68 10.26
N THR A 26 6.48 1.71 11.04
CA THR A 26 6.90 0.30 10.93
C THR A 26 6.41 -0.36 9.65
N LYS A 27 5.30 0.12 9.09
CA LYS A 27 4.75 -0.32 7.79
C LYS A 27 4.95 0.78 6.76
N THR A 28 5.61 0.43 5.65
CA THR A 28 5.85 1.34 4.51
C THR A 28 5.42 0.73 3.18
N ARG A 29 4.95 -0.52 3.19
CA ARG A 29 4.45 -1.24 2.01
C ARG A 29 2.99 -1.62 2.24
N TYR A 30 2.15 -1.30 1.27
CA TYR A 30 0.70 -1.44 1.34
C TYR A 30 0.19 -2.12 0.07
N LEU A 31 -0.84 -2.95 0.19
CA LEU A 31 -1.65 -3.34 -0.97
C LEU A 31 -2.57 -2.17 -1.34
N SER A 32 -2.86 -2.03 -2.64
CA SER A 32 -3.84 -1.06 -3.13
C SER A 32 -5.17 -1.22 -2.40
N GLY A 33 -5.67 -0.11 -1.83
CA GLY A 33 -6.87 -0.07 -1.01
C GLY A 33 -6.65 -0.20 0.50
N GLU A 34 -5.43 -0.40 0.99
CA GLU A 34 -5.13 -0.34 2.44
C GLU A 34 -4.99 1.11 2.93
N SER A 35 -5.33 1.37 4.18
CA SER A 35 -5.10 2.66 4.83
C SER A 35 -3.67 2.79 5.35
N PHE A 36 -3.14 4.02 5.36
CA PHE A 36 -1.86 4.32 5.99
C PHE A 36 -1.88 3.98 7.48
N ASP A 37 -0.80 3.38 7.97
CA ASP A 37 -0.63 3.00 9.36
C ASP A 37 0.54 3.80 9.96
N PRO A 38 0.27 4.81 10.82
CA PRO A 38 1.31 5.65 11.42
C PRO A 38 2.05 4.96 12.58
N ALA A 39 1.76 3.70 12.92
CA ALA A 39 2.38 3.01 14.05
C ALA A 39 3.92 3.07 13.98
N GLY A 40 4.54 3.46 15.10
CA GLY A 40 5.99 3.64 15.23
C GLY A 40 6.55 4.93 14.62
N MET A 41 5.74 5.72 13.91
CA MET A 41 6.19 6.98 13.32
C MET A 41 6.37 8.06 14.39
N VAL A 42 7.49 8.77 14.34
CA VAL A 42 7.77 9.94 15.18
C VAL A 42 7.92 11.17 14.29
N VAL A 43 7.13 12.19 14.58
CA VAL A 43 7.18 13.50 13.91
C VAL A 43 7.72 14.51 14.90
N THR A 44 8.73 15.29 14.48
CA THR A 44 9.36 16.32 15.32
C THR A 44 9.10 17.71 14.74
N ALA A 45 8.51 18.59 15.54
CA ALA A 45 8.38 20.01 15.25
C ALA A 45 9.63 20.77 15.69
N THR A 46 10.07 21.73 14.87
CA THR A 46 11.14 22.67 15.18
C THR A 46 10.55 24.07 15.36
N TYR A 47 10.96 24.78 16.40
CA TYR A 47 10.48 26.12 16.76
C TYR A 47 11.52 27.21 16.52
N SER A 48 11.08 28.47 16.52
CA SER A 48 11.92 29.64 16.23
C SER A 48 13.07 29.87 17.23
N ASN A 49 12.96 29.32 18.44
CA ASN A 49 14.02 29.34 19.46
C ASN A 49 14.96 28.11 19.37
N GLY A 50 14.81 27.27 18.35
CA GLY A 50 15.60 26.04 18.17
C GLY A 50 15.10 24.82 18.95
N ALA A 51 14.06 24.97 19.79
CA ALA A 51 13.46 23.83 20.49
C ALA A 51 12.91 22.81 19.49
N LYS A 52 13.00 21.53 19.85
CA LYS A 52 12.45 20.41 19.09
C LYS A 52 11.56 19.57 19.99
N LEU A 53 10.31 19.40 19.60
CA LEU A 53 9.31 18.64 20.36
C LEU A 53 8.60 17.63 19.45
N ALA A 54 8.07 16.57 20.04
CA ALA A 54 7.22 15.64 19.30
C ALA A 54 5.93 16.36 18.87
N ALA A 55 5.62 16.32 17.57
CA ALA A 55 4.36 16.80 17.03
C ALA A 55 3.30 15.70 17.19
N THR A 56 2.26 15.95 17.96
CA THR A 56 1.11 15.06 18.15
C THR A 56 -0.15 15.69 17.55
N GLY A 57 -1.13 14.88 17.12
CA GLY A 57 -2.35 15.40 16.48
C GLY A 57 -2.14 15.98 15.08
N TYR A 58 -1.09 15.53 14.37
CA TYR A 58 -0.95 15.82 12.94
C TYR A 58 -2.02 15.08 12.11
N ALA A 59 -2.36 15.63 10.95
CA ALA A 59 -3.17 14.95 9.95
C ALA A 59 -2.29 14.27 8.90
N VAL A 60 -2.79 13.20 8.30
CA VAL A 60 -2.11 12.49 7.20
C VAL A 60 -3.02 12.49 5.98
N GLU A 61 -2.45 12.82 4.83
CA GLU A 61 -3.13 12.78 3.53
C GLU A 61 -2.41 11.85 2.53
N PRO A 62 -3.12 11.02 1.75
CA PRO A 62 -4.58 10.88 1.75
C PRO A 62 -5.09 10.26 3.06
N SER A 63 -6.21 10.80 3.56
CA SER A 63 -6.91 10.29 4.75
C SER A 63 -7.68 8.99 4.50
N GLY A 64 -7.88 8.65 3.22
CA GLY A 64 -8.50 7.41 2.77
C GLY A 64 -7.50 6.30 2.39
N PRO A 65 -7.98 5.27 1.67
CA PRO A 65 -7.14 4.20 1.16
C PRO A 65 -6.00 4.70 0.28
N LEU A 66 -4.83 4.07 0.40
CA LEU A 66 -3.73 4.25 -0.52
C LEU A 66 -4.04 3.51 -1.82
N LEU A 67 -4.26 4.27 -2.89
CA LEU A 67 -4.53 3.74 -4.22
C LEU A 67 -3.25 3.55 -5.02
N ASP A 68 -3.37 2.84 -6.14
CA ASP A 68 -2.28 2.63 -7.09
C ASP A 68 -1.62 3.97 -7.49
N GLY A 69 -0.29 3.97 -7.60
CA GLY A 69 0.50 5.15 -7.93
C GLY A 69 0.80 6.08 -6.75
N VAL A 70 0.23 5.88 -5.57
CA VAL A 70 0.63 6.65 -4.37
C VAL A 70 2.02 6.20 -3.91
N THR A 71 2.96 7.15 -3.85
CA THR A 71 4.36 6.91 -3.43
C THR A 71 4.74 7.59 -2.11
N SER A 72 3.87 8.44 -1.57
CA SER A 72 4.09 9.09 -0.28
C SER A 72 2.80 9.60 0.32
N VAL A 73 2.76 9.70 1.64
CA VAL A 73 1.73 10.43 2.38
C VAL A 73 2.28 11.78 2.85
N THR A 74 1.40 12.77 2.97
CA THR A 74 1.71 14.10 3.50
C THR A 74 1.27 14.21 4.94
N ILE A 75 2.20 14.51 5.83
CA ILE A 75 1.94 14.80 7.23
C ILE A 75 1.76 16.31 7.35
N ARG A 76 0.65 16.75 7.93
CA ARG A 76 0.37 18.18 8.18
C ARG A 76 0.21 18.41 9.68
N TYR A 77 0.99 19.35 10.21
CA TYR A 77 0.89 19.78 11.60
C TYR A 77 0.52 21.27 11.64
N THR A 78 -0.44 21.62 12.51
CA THR A 78 -0.91 23.00 12.68
C THR A 78 -0.86 23.40 14.14
N GLU A 79 -0.19 24.51 14.42
CA GLU A 79 -0.07 25.07 15.76
C GLU A 79 -0.03 26.60 15.68
N GLY A 80 -0.75 27.30 16.57
CA GLY A 80 -0.77 28.76 16.60
C GLY A 80 -1.20 29.41 15.28
N GLY A 81 -2.08 28.75 14.51
CA GLY A 81 -2.55 29.22 13.20
C GLY A 81 -1.57 29.02 12.04
N LYS A 82 -0.37 28.46 12.27
CA LYS A 82 0.58 28.11 11.21
C LYS A 82 0.52 26.62 10.90
N SER A 83 0.50 26.27 9.61
CA SER A 83 0.59 24.89 9.14
C SER A 83 1.90 24.62 8.42
N VAL A 84 2.48 23.46 8.68
CA VAL A 84 3.70 22.96 8.04
C VAL A 84 3.51 21.50 7.66
N THR A 85 4.27 21.03 6.67
CA THR A 85 4.15 19.67 6.16
C THR A 85 5.49 18.94 6.11
N ALA A 86 5.42 17.61 6.17
CA ALA A 86 6.48 16.69 5.84
C ALA A 86 5.91 15.56 4.97
N SER A 87 6.78 14.83 4.27
CA SER A 87 6.38 13.68 3.46
C SER A 87 6.97 12.40 4.06
N GLN A 88 6.18 11.32 4.04
CA GLN A 88 6.63 9.97 4.34
C GLN A 88 6.42 9.10 3.11
N ALA A 89 7.52 8.54 2.58
CA ALA A 89 7.46 7.63 1.44
C ALA A 89 6.72 6.34 1.81
N VAL A 90 5.94 5.82 0.87
CA VAL A 90 5.26 4.52 0.94
C VAL A 90 5.38 3.81 -0.41
N THR A 91 5.16 2.51 -0.41
CA THR A 91 5.05 1.70 -1.63
C THR A 91 3.68 1.05 -1.67
N VAL A 92 2.85 1.44 -2.64
CA VAL A 92 1.58 0.75 -2.91
C VAL A 92 1.79 -0.30 -3.99
N ILE A 93 1.38 -1.52 -3.68
CA ILE A 93 1.48 -2.69 -4.54
C ILE A 93 0.10 -2.93 -5.17
N PRO A 94 -0.01 -2.97 -6.50
CA PRO A 94 -1.25 -3.30 -7.18
C PRO A 94 -1.82 -4.63 -6.71
N LYS A 95 -3.14 -4.71 -6.61
CA LYS A 95 -3.83 -5.90 -6.10
C LYS A 95 -4.33 -6.77 -7.26
N LEU A 96 -4.25 -8.08 -7.11
CA LEU A 96 -4.84 -9.04 -8.06
C LEU A 96 -6.35 -8.79 -8.20
N VAL A 97 -6.82 -8.63 -9.44
CA VAL A 97 -8.25 -8.45 -9.78
C VAL A 97 -8.82 -9.71 -10.41
N SER A 98 -8.14 -10.24 -11.42
CA SER A 98 -8.62 -11.39 -12.19
C SER A 98 -7.48 -12.20 -12.79
N ILE A 99 -7.81 -13.40 -13.24
CA ILE A 99 -6.95 -14.20 -14.12
C ILE A 99 -7.72 -14.61 -15.36
N ALA A 100 -7.00 -14.86 -16.45
CA ALA A 100 -7.53 -15.42 -17.67
C ALA A 100 -6.53 -16.40 -18.29
N VAL A 101 -7.03 -17.49 -18.86
CA VAL A 101 -6.23 -18.37 -19.72
C VAL A 101 -6.11 -17.70 -21.08
N THR A 102 -4.92 -17.20 -21.43
CA THR A 102 -4.68 -16.55 -22.74
C THR A 102 -4.14 -17.51 -23.78
N THR A 103 -3.65 -18.67 -23.35
CA THR A 103 -3.25 -19.76 -24.25
C THR A 103 -3.71 -21.07 -23.63
N PRO A 104 -4.54 -21.86 -24.33
CA PRO A 104 -5.02 -23.14 -23.80
C PRO A 104 -3.87 -24.16 -23.70
N PRO A 105 -4.01 -25.21 -22.88
CA PRO A 105 -3.03 -26.28 -22.83
C PRO A 105 -2.93 -27.00 -24.18
N THR A 106 -1.74 -27.52 -24.50
CA THR A 106 -1.50 -28.25 -25.76
C THR A 106 -2.23 -29.59 -25.80
N LYS A 107 -2.60 -30.13 -24.64
CA LYS A 107 -3.34 -31.38 -24.51
C LYS A 107 -4.78 -31.13 -24.06
N THR A 108 -5.72 -31.49 -24.92
CA THR A 108 -7.17 -31.33 -24.70
C THR A 108 -7.96 -32.64 -24.72
N ALA A 109 -7.30 -33.76 -25.01
CA ALA A 109 -7.89 -35.10 -24.98
C ALA A 109 -7.19 -35.97 -23.93
N TYR A 110 -7.97 -36.57 -23.05
CA TYR A 110 -7.50 -37.34 -21.90
C TYR A 110 -8.21 -38.68 -21.81
N ARG A 111 -7.51 -39.69 -21.31
CA ARG A 111 -8.09 -40.98 -20.94
C ARG A 111 -8.76 -40.90 -19.58
N TYR A 112 -9.68 -41.82 -19.31
CA TYR A 112 -10.26 -41.97 -17.97
C TYR A 112 -9.15 -42.21 -16.93
N GLY A 113 -9.20 -41.47 -15.83
CA GLY A 113 -8.20 -41.48 -14.75
C GLY A 113 -6.92 -40.69 -15.06
N GLU A 114 -6.79 -40.08 -16.23
CA GLU A 114 -5.60 -39.32 -16.59
C GLU A 114 -5.55 -37.96 -15.87
N ALA A 115 -4.36 -37.56 -15.42
CA ALA A 115 -4.13 -36.26 -14.80
C ALA A 115 -4.13 -35.12 -15.84
N PHE A 116 -4.67 -33.97 -15.45
CA PHE A 116 -4.62 -32.77 -16.26
C PHE A 116 -3.17 -32.31 -16.48
N SER A 117 -2.82 -31.96 -17.72
CA SER A 117 -1.53 -31.39 -18.08
C SER A 117 -1.71 -29.93 -18.49
N ALA A 118 -1.15 -29.03 -17.69
CA ALA A 118 -1.10 -27.59 -17.98
C ALA A 118 -0.01 -27.21 -19.01
N ALA A 119 0.65 -28.19 -19.65
CA ALA A 119 1.73 -27.92 -20.61
C ALA A 119 1.24 -27.00 -21.74
N GLY A 120 2.02 -25.94 -22.01
CA GLY A 120 1.71 -24.90 -23.00
C GLY A 120 0.59 -23.93 -22.61
N MET A 121 -0.06 -24.11 -21.46
CA MET A 121 -1.07 -23.17 -20.96
C MET A 121 -0.41 -21.90 -20.43
N VAL A 122 -0.92 -20.75 -20.85
CA VAL A 122 -0.52 -19.43 -20.33
C VAL A 122 -1.69 -18.81 -19.58
N VAL A 123 -1.46 -18.51 -18.31
CA VAL A 123 -2.41 -17.83 -17.44
C VAL A 123 -1.90 -16.42 -17.19
N LYS A 124 -2.74 -15.43 -17.39
CA LYS A 124 -2.42 -14.02 -17.24
C LYS A 124 -3.25 -13.42 -16.10
N ALA A 125 -2.58 -12.78 -15.15
CA ALA A 125 -3.21 -11.98 -14.11
C ALA A 125 -3.39 -10.53 -14.57
N THR A 126 -4.46 -9.90 -14.07
CA THR A 126 -4.74 -8.47 -14.21
C THR A 126 -4.81 -7.85 -12.82
N TYR A 127 -4.18 -6.69 -12.66
CA TYR A 127 -4.08 -5.97 -11.40
C TYR A 127 -4.90 -4.68 -11.39
N THR A 128 -5.07 -4.07 -10.22
CA THR A 128 -5.87 -2.84 -10.03
C THR A 128 -5.35 -1.62 -10.80
N ASP A 129 -4.04 -1.58 -11.08
CA ASP A 129 -3.41 -0.54 -11.90
C ASP A 129 -3.55 -0.78 -13.41
N GLY A 130 -4.25 -1.85 -13.81
CA GLY A 130 -4.41 -2.26 -15.21
C GLY A 130 -3.21 -3.00 -15.79
N SER A 131 -2.12 -3.15 -15.04
CA SER A 131 -0.99 -3.97 -15.44
C SER A 131 -1.37 -5.44 -15.50
N THR A 132 -0.57 -6.21 -16.22
CA THR A 132 -0.82 -7.64 -16.39
C THR A 132 0.48 -8.43 -16.40
N ALA A 133 0.45 -9.66 -15.89
CA ALA A 133 1.61 -10.54 -15.86
C ALA A 133 1.22 -11.99 -16.14
N ALA A 134 2.10 -12.74 -16.80
CA ALA A 134 1.97 -14.19 -16.84
C ALA A 134 2.24 -14.75 -15.43
N VAL A 135 1.40 -15.67 -14.96
CA VAL A 135 1.50 -16.23 -13.61
C VAL A 135 1.77 -17.73 -13.63
N THR A 136 2.58 -18.16 -12.69
CA THR A 136 2.85 -19.57 -12.36
C THR A 136 2.33 -19.87 -10.95
N GLY A 137 2.24 -21.14 -10.56
CA GLY A 137 1.80 -21.52 -9.20
C GLY A 137 0.29 -21.42 -8.97
N TYR A 138 -0.50 -21.38 -10.06
CA TYR A 138 -1.94 -21.60 -9.98
C TYR A 138 -2.27 -23.07 -9.71
N THR A 139 -3.47 -23.32 -9.19
CA THR A 139 -4.04 -24.66 -9.01
C THR A 139 -5.14 -24.91 -10.04
N THR A 140 -5.33 -26.17 -10.43
CA THR A 140 -6.38 -26.58 -11.38
C THR A 140 -7.33 -27.60 -10.77
N SER A 141 -8.61 -27.52 -11.12
CA SER A 141 -9.63 -28.49 -10.71
C SER A 141 -10.59 -28.79 -11.86
N PRO A 142 -10.85 -30.06 -12.22
CA PRO A 142 -10.30 -31.27 -11.60
C PRO A 142 -8.81 -31.47 -11.94
N SER A 143 -8.06 -32.13 -11.05
CA SER A 143 -6.67 -32.53 -11.30
C SER A 143 -6.57 -33.83 -12.10
N THR A 144 -7.64 -34.64 -12.12
CA THR A 144 -7.74 -35.91 -12.85
C THR A 144 -9.13 -36.07 -13.45
N PHE A 145 -9.22 -36.64 -14.64
CA PHE A 145 -10.49 -36.82 -15.34
C PHE A 145 -11.13 -38.18 -15.01
N THR A 146 -12.09 -38.20 -14.08
CA THR A 146 -12.83 -39.41 -13.67
C THR A 146 -14.27 -39.46 -14.20
N SER A 147 -14.60 -38.60 -15.16
CA SER A 147 -15.87 -38.59 -15.87
C SER A 147 -15.62 -38.64 -17.38
N LEU A 148 -16.60 -39.13 -18.14
CA LEU A 148 -16.55 -39.18 -19.61
C LEU A 148 -17.23 -37.96 -20.21
N GLY A 149 -16.84 -37.60 -21.43
CA GLY A 149 -17.36 -36.43 -22.15
C GLY A 149 -16.56 -35.15 -21.86
N SER A 150 -17.05 -34.03 -22.40
CA SER A 150 -16.42 -32.73 -22.26
C SER A 150 -16.43 -32.28 -20.79
N GLN A 151 -15.25 -31.91 -20.29
CA GLN A 151 -15.06 -31.40 -18.93
C GLN A 151 -14.34 -30.06 -18.98
N SER A 152 -14.72 -29.16 -18.09
CA SER A 152 -14.01 -27.90 -17.87
C SER A 152 -12.99 -28.07 -16.73
N VAL A 153 -11.86 -27.38 -16.86
CA VAL A 153 -10.87 -27.25 -15.79
C VAL A 153 -10.87 -25.80 -15.34
N THR A 154 -11.15 -25.58 -14.06
CA THR A 154 -11.04 -24.27 -13.42
C THR A 154 -9.61 -24.03 -12.98
N VAL A 155 -9.08 -22.85 -13.27
CA VAL A 155 -7.79 -22.38 -12.79
C VAL A 155 -8.04 -21.44 -11.62
N LYS A 156 -7.26 -21.54 -10.55
CA LYS A 156 -7.28 -20.62 -9.40
C LYS A 156 -5.87 -20.15 -9.07
N TYR A 157 -5.70 -18.85 -8.93
CA TYR A 157 -4.44 -18.21 -8.54
C TYR A 157 -4.65 -17.41 -7.25
N THR A 158 -3.64 -17.35 -6.39
CA THR A 158 -3.68 -16.57 -5.15
C THR A 158 -2.36 -15.84 -4.96
N GLU A 159 -2.45 -14.54 -4.71
CA GLU A 159 -1.30 -13.66 -4.50
C GLU A 159 -1.61 -12.66 -3.39
N ASN A 160 -0.68 -12.51 -2.44
CA ASN A 160 -0.84 -11.59 -1.29
C ASN A 160 -2.18 -11.75 -0.54
N GLY A 161 -2.69 -12.99 -0.43
CA GLY A 161 -3.96 -13.30 0.23
C GLY A 161 -5.22 -13.06 -0.61
N VAL A 162 -5.08 -12.67 -1.88
CA VAL A 162 -6.18 -12.42 -2.82
C VAL A 162 -6.26 -13.55 -3.83
N SER A 163 -7.43 -14.14 -4.01
CA SER A 163 -7.65 -15.22 -4.97
C SER A 163 -8.49 -14.78 -6.16
N ALA A 164 -8.13 -15.25 -7.36
CA ALA A 164 -8.96 -15.17 -8.56
C ALA A 164 -9.08 -16.55 -9.21
N ALA A 165 -10.20 -16.80 -9.89
CA ALA A 165 -10.42 -18.03 -10.65
C ALA A 165 -10.89 -17.70 -12.08
N GLY A 166 -10.58 -18.59 -13.02
CA GLY A 166 -10.93 -18.46 -14.43
C GLY A 166 -10.97 -19.81 -15.14
#